data_AF-M7B131-F1
#
_entry.id   AF-M7B131-F1
#
_cell.length_a   1.000
_cell.length_b   1.000
_cell.length_c   1.000
_cell.angle_alpha   90.00
_cell.angle_beta   90.00
_cell.angle_gamma   90.00
#
_symmetry.space_group_name_H-M   'P 1'
#
loop_
_entity.id
_entity.type
_entity.pdbx_description
1 polymer ?
#
loop_
_entity_poly.entity_id
_entity_poly.type
_entity_poly.pdbx_seq_one_letter_code
_entity_poly.pdbx_strand_id
1 'polypeptide(L)'
;MAGLKTASGDYIDASWELRVAVEELGPEAEPLTLRVTGDVHIGGIMLQIVDKIKVKQNWSDHALWWEQKKLWLLKTNWTLDKYGLQADARLRYTPQHKPVRLQLPNRRMIRIHASFSEPVFRAVAGICRVLSECPGGDGA
;
A
#
# COMPACT_ATOMS: atom_id res chain seq x y z
N MET A 1 -13.05 -26.78 -21.32
CA MET A 1 -11.85 -26.23 -21.97
C MET A 1 -10.64 -26.98 -21.43
N ALA A 2 -9.86 -27.64 -22.28
CA ALA A 2 -8.70 -28.42 -21.87
C ALA A 2 -7.55 -27.47 -21.49
N GLY A 3 -7.13 -27.45 -20.22
CA GLY A 3 -5.95 -26.72 -19.80
C GLY A 3 -4.69 -27.40 -20.35
N LEU A 4 -3.77 -26.62 -20.91
CA LEU A 4 -2.46 -27.11 -21.28
C LEU A 4 -1.70 -27.53 -20.00
N LYS A 5 -0.93 -28.62 -20.10
CA LYS A 5 -0.06 -29.13 -19.04
C LYS A 5 1.38 -29.08 -19.52
N THR A 6 2.32 -28.82 -18.61
CA THR A 6 3.75 -28.97 -18.87
C THR A 6 4.12 -30.46 -18.97
N ALA A 7 5.33 -30.77 -19.48
CA ALA A 7 5.83 -32.15 -19.53
C ALA A 7 5.92 -32.82 -18.14
N SER A 8 5.92 -32.02 -17.07
CA SER A 8 5.90 -32.44 -15.66
C SER A 8 4.50 -32.76 -15.13
N GLY A 9 3.44 -32.52 -15.92
CA GLY A 9 2.05 -32.74 -15.52
C GLY A 9 1.41 -31.57 -14.77
N ASP A 10 2.15 -30.48 -14.54
CA ASP A 10 1.63 -29.27 -13.91
C ASP A 10 0.72 -28.51 -14.87
N TYR A 11 -0.43 -28.07 -14.38
CA TYR A 11 -1.28 -27.14 -15.12
C TYR A 11 -0.53 -25.83 -15.33
N ILE A 12 -0.46 -25.35 -16.58
CA ILE A 12 -0.14 -23.94 -16.80
C ILE A 12 -1.37 -23.13 -16.41
N ASP A 13 -1.48 -22.83 -15.12
CA ASP A 13 -2.24 -21.67 -14.70
C ASP A 13 -1.47 -20.43 -15.16
N ALA A 14 -2.16 -19.41 -15.66
CA ALA A 14 -1.53 -18.14 -16.07
C ALA A 14 -1.06 -17.32 -14.83
N SER A 15 -0.64 -18.03 -13.79
CA SER A 15 -0.23 -17.47 -12.51
C SER A 15 1.24 -17.09 -12.56
N TRP A 16 1.58 -16.06 -11.80
CA TRP A 16 2.91 -15.52 -11.71
C TRP A 16 3.17 -15.04 -10.29
N GLU A 17 4.44 -14.82 -9.96
CA GLU A 17 4.85 -14.42 -8.63
C GLU A 17 4.91 -12.89 -8.51
N LEU A 18 4.07 -12.33 -7.66
CA LEU A 18 4.08 -10.93 -7.28
C LEU A 18 4.92 -10.74 -6.02
N ARG A 19 5.85 -9.80 -6.06
CA ARG A 19 6.68 -9.42 -4.91
C ARG A 19 6.12 -8.18 -4.24
N VAL A 20 5.83 -8.28 -2.95
CA VAL A 20 5.31 -7.19 -2.14
C VAL A 20 6.21 -6.96 -0.92
N ALA A 21 6.88 -5.81 -0.87
CA ALA A 21 7.63 -5.39 0.31
C ALA A 21 6.67 -4.80 1.36
N VAL A 22 6.74 -5.23 2.62
CA VAL A 22 5.87 -4.72 3.70
C VAL A 22 6.70 -3.81 4.58
N GLU A 23 6.29 -2.55 4.73
CA GLU A 23 7.07 -1.56 5.49
C GLU A 23 7.13 -1.90 6.98
N GLU A 24 6.06 -2.47 7.54
CA GLU A 24 5.94 -2.82 8.96
C GLU A 24 6.86 -3.96 9.40
N LEU A 25 7.27 -4.82 8.46
CA LEU A 25 8.26 -5.87 8.74
C LEU A 25 9.68 -5.30 8.88
N GLY A 26 9.88 -4.02 8.51
CA GLY A 26 11.15 -3.32 8.60
C GLY A 26 11.99 -3.40 7.32
N PRO A 27 13.08 -2.61 7.24
CA PRO A 27 13.90 -2.47 6.04
C PRO A 27 14.71 -3.73 5.68
N GLU A 28 14.92 -4.63 6.63
CA GLU A 28 15.66 -5.89 6.45
C GLU A 28 14.75 -7.08 6.10
N ALA A 29 13.44 -6.87 6.03
CA ALA A 29 12.51 -7.95 5.74
C ALA A 29 12.49 -8.28 4.25
N GLU A 30 12.52 -9.58 3.94
CA GLU A 30 12.39 -10.05 2.56
C GLU A 30 10.99 -9.74 2.00
N PRO A 31 10.88 -9.30 0.72
CA PRO A 31 9.60 -9.09 0.07
C PRO A 31 8.77 -10.38 0.04
N LEU A 32 7.49 -10.26 0.37
CA LEU A 32 6.56 -11.37 0.34
C LEU A 32 6.28 -11.78 -1.11
N THR A 33 6.48 -13.05 -1.43
CA THR A 33 6.12 -13.63 -2.73
C THR A 33 4.70 -14.20 -2.70
N LEU A 34 3.84 -13.74 -3.61
CA LEU A 34 2.46 -14.20 -3.74
C LEU A 34 2.24 -14.76 -5.14
N ARG A 35 1.71 -15.97 -5.25
CA ARG A 35 1.30 -16.54 -6.53
C ARG A 35 -0.09 -16.02 -6.87
N VAL A 36 -0.18 -15.18 -7.89
CA VAL A 36 -1.40 -14.48 -8.29
C VAL A 36 -1.65 -14.65 -9.78
N THR A 37 -2.90 -14.47 -10.19
CA THR A 37 -3.33 -14.41 -11.59
C THR A 37 -3.82 -13.01 -11.92
N GLY A 38 -3.84 -12.64 -13.21
CA GLY A 38 -4.18 -11.28 -13.66
C GLY A 38 -5.60 -10.80 -13.30
N ASP A 39 -6.51 -11.75 -13.07
CA ASP A 39 -7.90 -11.53 -12.66
C ASP A 39 -8.07 -11.27 -11.16
N VAL A 40 -7.02 -11.43 -10.34
CA VAL A 40 -7.10 -11.16 -8.90
C VAL A 40 -7.28 -9.67 -8.64
N HIS A 41 -8.24 -9.35 -7.77
CA HIS A 41 -8.49 -7.98 -7.32
C HIS A 41 -7.47 -7.50 -6.29
N ILE A 42 -7.16 -6.20 -6.30
CA ILE A 42 -6.25 -5.58 -5.32
C ILE A 42 -6.67 -5.87 -3.87
N GLY A 43 -7.97 -5.81 -3.56
CA GLY A 43 -8.47 -6.15 -2.22
C GLY A 43 -8.18 -7.60 -1.81
N GLY A 44 -8.23 -8.54 -2.76
CA GLY A 44 -7.89 -9.94 -2.51
C GLY A 44 -6.39 -10.12 -2.20
N ILE A 45 -5.53 -9.37 -2.90
CA ILE A 45 -4.08 -9.38 -2.63
C ILE A 45 -3.80 -8.85 -1.23
N MET A 46 -4.46 -7.75 -0.81
CA MET A 46 -4.31 -7.21 0.53
C MET A 46 -4.66 -8.26 1.60
N LEU A 47 -5.74 -9.04 1.39
CA LEU A 47 -6.10 -10.12 2.31
C LEU A 47 -5.05 -11.24 2.34
N GLN A 48 -4.52 -11.65 1.18
CA GLN A 48 -3.44 -12.65 1.12
C GLN A 48 -2.16 -12.18 1.81
N ILE A 49 -1.82 -10.89 1.68
CA ILE A 49 -0.68 -10.28 2.38
C ILE A 49 -0.88 -10.39 3.89
N VAL A 50 -2.03 -9.96 4.40
CA VAL A 50 -2.35 -9.99 5.83
C VAL A 50 -2.34 -11.42 6.39
N ASP A 51 -2.88 -12.38 5.64
CA ASP A 51 -2.89 -13.79 6.03
C ASP A 51 -1.48 -14.37 6.15
N LYS A 52 -0.56 -14.02 5.23
CA LYS A 52 0.82 -14.47 5.29
C LYS A 52 1.65 -13.80 6.39
N ILE A 53 1.42 -12.52 6.68
CA ILE A 53 2.18 -11.78 7.70
C ILE A 53 1.89 -12.33 9.11
N LYS A 54 0.71 -12.92 9.35
CA LYS A 54 0.28 -13.47 10.66
C LYS A 54 0.37 -12.49 11.85
N VAL A 55 0.54 -11.18 11.59
CA VAL A 55 0.53 -10.12 12.62
C VAL A 55 -0.88 -9.56 12.72
N LYS A 56 -1.45 -9.64 13.93
CA LYS A 56 -2.73 -9.00 14.25
C LYS A 56 -2.51 -7.53 14.56
N GLN A 57 -2.68 -6.69 13.56
CA GLN A 57 -2.68 -5.23 13.70
C GLN A 57 -3.78 -4.61 12.82
N ASN A 58 -3.99 -3.30 12.97
CA ASN A 58 -4.94 -2.56 12.16
C ASN A 58 -4.35 -2.30 10.76
N TRP A 59 -4.73 -3.12 9.80
CA TRP A 59 -4.34 -3.00 8.39
C TRP A 59 -5.22 -2.03 7.58
N SER A 60 -6.27 -1.46 8.19
CA SER A 60 -7.26 -0.61 7.51
C SER A 60 -6.65 0.63 6.84
N ASP A 61 -5.54 1.15 7.37
CA ASP A 61 -4.87 2.33 6.83
C ASP A 61 -3.76 2.00 5.82
N HIS A 62 -3.57 0.73 5.48
CA HIS A 62 -2.51 0.30 4.57
C HIS A 62 -3.04 0.24 3.13
N ALA A 63 -2.16 0.59 2.20
CA ALA A 63 -2.42 0.44 0.78
C ALA A 63 -1.18 -0.06 0.05
N LEU A 64 -1.39 -0.49 -1.18
CA LEU A 64 -0.33 -0.89 -2.09
C LEU A 64 0.16 0.33 -2.87
N TRP A 65 1.45 0.60 -2.75
CA TRP A 65 2.21 1.58 -3.51
C TRP A 65 3.00 0.89 -4.61
N TRP A 66 2.80 1.34 -5.85
CA TRP A 66 3.57 0.87 -7.00
C TRP A 66 4.76 1.80 -7.25
N GLU A 67 5.98 1.31 -7.00
CA GLU A 67 7.20 2.12 -7.07
C GLU A 67 7.54 2.58 -8.50
N GLN A 68 7.44 1.68 -9.49
CA GLN A 68 7.84 2.01 -10.86
C GLN A 68 6.97 3.11 -11.48
N LYS A 69 5.64 3.04 -11.24
CA LYS A 69 4.69 4.06 -11.75
C LYS A 69 4.43 5.20 -10.75
N LYS A 70 5.00 5.13 -9.54
CA LYS A 70 4.75 6.08 -8.44
C LYS A 70 3.25 6.30 -8.20
N LEU A 71 2.50 5.21 -8.11
CA LEU A 71 1.03 5.24 -8.05
C LEU A 71 0.50 4.41 -6.89
N TRP A 72 -0.47 4.96 -6.17
CA TRP A 72 -1.22 4.24 -5.13
C TRP A 72 -2.37 3.44 -5.72
N LEU A 73 -2.43 2.15 -5.40
CA LEU A 73 -3.49 1.24 -5.80
C LEU A 73 -4.66 1.31 -4.81
N LEU A 74 -5.40 2.43 -4.85
CA LEU A 74 -6.50 2.68 -3.91
C LEU A 74 -7.80 1.97 -4.28
N LYS A 75 -7.97 1.58 -5.56
CA LYS A 75 -9.19 0.91 -6.03
C LYS A 75 -9.09 -0.59 -5.79
N THR A 76 -9.70 -1.05 -4.69
CA THR A 76 -9.70 -2.46 -4.26
C THR A 76 -10.46 -3.40 -5.19
N ASN A 77 -11.42 -2.87 -5.97
CA ASN A 77 -12.24 -3.63 -6.91
C ASN A 77 -11.58 -3.83 -8.30
N TRP A 78 -10.44 -3.20 -8.56
CA TRP A 78 -9.74 -3.37 -9.83
C TRP A 78 -8.86 -4.61 -9.81
N THR A 79 -8.73 -5.26 -10.96
CA THR A 79 -7.86 -6.42 -11.15
C THR A 79 -6.43 -5.98 -11.44
N LEU A 80 -5.46 -6.87 -11.22
CA LEU A 80 -4.05 -6.67 -11.58
C LEU A 80 -3.89 -6.32 -13.07
N ASP A 81 -4.60 -7.04 -13.95
CA ASP A 81 -4.58 -6.80 -15.39
C ASP A 81 -5.08 -5.42 -15.77
N LYS A 82 -6.09 -4.90 -15.06
CA LYS A 82 -6.61 -3.55 -15.32
C LYS A 82 -5.59 -2.46 -14.97
N TYR A 83 -4.72 -2.68 -13.99
CA TYR A 83 -3.58 -1.81 -13.70
C TYR A 83 -2.36 -2.09 -14.61
N GLY A 84 -2.37 -3.22 -15.32
CA GLY A 84 -1.24 -3.71 -16.11
C GLY A 84 -0.07 -4.14 -15.22
N LEU A 85 -0.36 -4.74 -14.07
CA LEU A 85 0.66 -5.28 -13.17
C LEU A 85 1.13 -6.64 -13.69
N GLN A 86 2.45 -6.84 -13.68
CA GLN A 86 3.12 -8.06 -14.14
C GLN A 86 4.09 -8.56 -13.05
N ALA A 87 4.76 -9.68 -13.30
CA ALA A 87 5.67 -10.35 -12.35
C ALA A 87 6.88 -9.52 -11.90
N ASP A 88 7.27 -8.51 -12.68
CA ASP A 88 8.36 -7.59 -12.38
C ASP A 88 7.92 -6.38 -11.53
N ALA A 89 6.61 -6.22 -11.29
CA ALA A 89 6.10 -5.12 -10.51
C ALA A 89 6.60 -5.18 -9.06
N ARG A 90 7.10 -4.05 -8.58
CA ARG A 90 7.56 -3.89 -7.19
C ARG A 90 6.49 -3.11 -6.46
N LEU A 91 5.70 -3.85 -5.69
CA LEU A 91 4.69 -3.26 -4.84
C LEU A 91 5.23 -3.15 -3.42
N ARG A 92 4.82 -2.07 -2.76
CA ARG A 92 5.09 -1.84 -1.36
C ARG A 92 3.77 -1.73 -0.61
N TYR A 93 3.58 -2.58 0.39
CA TYR A 93 2.47 -2.48 1.32
C TYR A 93 2.87 -1.56 2.47
N THR A 94 2.18 -0.44 2.59
CA THR A 94 2.60 0.65 3.47
C THR A 94 1.40 1.49 3.93
N PRO A 95 1.43 2.09 5.14
CA PRO A 95 0.39 2.96 5.64
C PRO A 95 0.29 4.23 4.81
N GLN A 96 -0.95 4.63 4.51
CA GLN A 96 -1.25 5.85 3.77
C GLN A 96 -0.98 7.08 4.62
N HIS A 97 -1.34 7.05 5.92
CA HIS A 97 -1.06 8.15 6.83
C HIS A 97 0.30 7.95 7.49
N LYS A 98 1.25 8.83 7.16
CA LYS A 98 2.58 8.84 7.77
C LYS A 98 2.78 10.11 8.58
N PRO A 99 3.56 10.03 9.68
CA PRO A 99 3.90 11.20 10.46
C PRO A 99 4.86 12.11 9.67
N VAL A 100 4.47 13.36 9.46
CA VAL A 100 5.27 14.39 8.81
C VAL A 100 5.61 15.48 9.82
N ARG A 101 6.85 15.94 9.77
CA ARG A 101 7.30 17.12 10.52
C ARG A 101 7.04 18.35 9.67
N LEU A 102 6.12 19.21 10.11
CA LEU A 102 5.82 20.45 9.45
C LEU A 102 6.41 21.62 10.22
N GLN A 103 7.09 22.49 9.49
CA GLN A 103 7.53 23.78 9.99
C GLN A 103 6.42 24.79 9.72
N LEU A 104 5.81 25.28 10.80
CA LEU A 104 4.82 26.34 10.71
C LEU A 104 5.51 27.68 10.37
N PRO A 105 4.80 28.65 9.79
CA PRO A 105 5.33 29.99 9.50
C PRO A 105 5.90 30.71 10.74
N ASN A 106 5.45 30.35 11.94
CA ASN A 106 5.95 30.85 13.22
C ASN A 106 7.28 30.19 13.67
N ARG A 107 7.95 29.42 12.79
CA ARG A 107 9.18 28.64 13.04
C ARG A 107 9.04 27.49 14.03
N ARG A 108 7.83 27.17 14.50
CA ARG A 108 7.61 25.98 15.34
C ARG A 108 7.53 24.73 14.48
N MET A 109 8.08 23.63 14.99
CA MET A 109 8.01 22.31 14.38
C MET A 109 6.89 21.53 15.04
N ILE A 110 5.96 21.02 14.24
CA ILE A 110 4.88 20.14 14.71
C ILE A 110 4.98 18.80 13.99
N ARG A 111 4.55 17.73 14.67
CA ARG A 111 4.44 16.40 14.09
C ARG A 111 2.97 16.09 13.87
N ILE A 112 2.58 15.84 12.64
CA ILE A 112 1.19 15.54 12.27
C ILE A 112 1.13 14.29 11.41
N HIS A 113 0.00 13.61 11.36
CA HIS A 113 -0.23 12.54 10.39
C HIS A 113 -0.84 13.14 9.12
N ALA A 114 -0.21 12.89 7.98
CA ALA A 114 -0.69 13.35 6.68
C ALA A 114 -0.86 12.16 5.74
N SER A 115 -1.88 12.21 4.88
CA SER A 115 -2.10 11.20 3.85
C SER A 115 -1.12 11.41 2.70
N PHE A 116 -0.35 10.36 2.38
CA PHE A 116 0.55 10.30 1.22
C PHE A 116 -0.14 9.75 -0.03
N SER A 117 -1.35 9.21 0.11
CA SER A 117 -2.12 8.65 -1.00
C SER A 117 -2.89 9.72 -1.78
N GLU A 118 -3.17 10.86 -1.15
CA GLU A 118 -3.91 11.96 -1.75
C GLU A 118 -3.00 12.98 -2.46
N PRO A 119 -3.53 13.75 -3.43
CA PRO A 119 -2.83 14.89 -3.98
C PRO A 119 -2.44 15.89 -2.89
N VAL A 120 -1.27 16.52 -3.04
CA VAL A 120 -0.69 17.46 -2.05
C VAL A 120 -1.70 18.53 -1.64
N PHE A 121 -2.52 19.04 -2.57
CA PHE A 121 -3.54 20.03 -2.25
C PHE A 121 -4.58 19.54 -1.24
N ARG A 122 -5.09 18.30 -1.39
CA ARG A 122 -6.04 17.71 -0.44
C ARG A 122 -5.37 17.40 0.89
N ALA A 123 -4.15 16.87 0.84
CA ALA A 123 -3.36 16.66 2.04
C ALA A 123 -3.20 17.97 2.82
N VAL A 124 -2.75 19.06 2.19
CA VAL A 124 -2.62 20.38 2.83
C VAL A 124 -3.96 20.89 3.37
N ALA A 125 -5.06 20.74 2.63
CA ALA A 125 -6.37 21.13 3.12
C ALA A 125 -6.79 20.34 4.38
N GLY A 126 -6.52 19.03 4.40
CA GLY A 126 -6.75 18.18 5.57
C GLY A 126 -5.88 18.59 6.76
N ILE A 127 -4.62 18.92 6.51
CA ILE A 127 -3.69 19.44 7.51
C ILE A 127 -4.19 20.75 8.10
N CYS A 128 -4.58 21.72 7.25
CA CYS A 128 -5.13 22.99 7.69
C CYS A 128 -6.39 22.80 8.53
N ARG A 129 -7.25 21.84 8.17
CA ARG A 129 -8.45 21.50 8.94
C ARG A 129 -8.11 20.99 10.35
N VAL A 130 -7.19 20.04 10.45
CA VAL A 130 -6.72 19.51 11.75
C VAL A 130 -6.11 20.62 12.61
N LEU A 131 -5.32 21.51 11.99
CA LEU A 131 -4.71 22.65 12.71
C LEU A 131 -5.74 23.68 13.18
N SER A 132 -6.82 23.89 12.43
CA SER A 132 -7.91 24.78 12.81
C SER A 132 -8.83 24.18 13.88
N GLU A 133 -8.96 22.84 13.90
CA GLU A 133 -9.79 22.11 14.86
C GLU A 133 -9.06 21.80 16.18
N CYS A 134 -7.76 22.07 16.31
CA CYS A 134 -7.07 22.03 17.60
C CYS A 134 -7.34 23.33 18.39
N PRO A 135 -8.24 23.33 19.40
CA PRO A 135 -8.24 24.39 20.38
C PRO A 135 -6.96 24.23 21.24
N GLY A 136 -6.50 25.31 21.85
CA GLY A 136 -5.24 25.38 22.60
C GLY A 136 -4.88 24.11 23.39
N GLY A 137 -3.74 23.52 23.05
CA GLY A 137 -2.95 22.76 24.00
C GLY A 137 -2.12 23.73 24.81
N ASP A 138 -2.71 24.28 25.88
CA ASP A 138 -1.96 24.69 27.05
C ASP A 138 -1.16 23.48 27.56
N GLY A 139 0.10 23.71 27.92
CA GLY A 139 0.98 22.68 28.43
C GLY A 139 2.43 23.13 28.35
N ALA A 140 2.86 23.77 29.43
CA ALA A 140 4.21 24.21 29.73
C ALA A 140 5.23 23.05 29.73
#